data_AF-A0A2A2RYM0-F1
#
_entry.id   AF-A0A2A2RYM0-F1
#
_cell.length_a   1.000
_cell.length_b   1.000
_cell.length_c   1.000
_cell.angle_alpha   90.00
_cell.angle_beta   90.00
_cell.angle_gamma   90.00
#
_symmetry.space_group_name_H-M   'P 1'
#
loop_
_entity.id
_entity.type
_entity.pdbx_description
1 polymer ?
#
loop_
_entity_poly.entity_id
_entity_poly.type
_entity_poly.pdbx_seq_one_letter_code
_entity_poly.pdbx_strand_id
1 'polypeptide(L)'
;MKTNLTLLLLLAAAASARAQLPPEHVHDLSLPVSPEWPCVWPVGMVQHITIPRFTFGPGAFHRETIVLDEHTGTQWDAPAHFVPPPGSGLPGAGPMGLVTGEKVPAWQFVGEACVIDVTAHRDDAPGGSSFLIRPEHVKAWEKKHRPLRAGDVVLFRSDYSDTYYQPLSRGGARFVVRPLTRRAPGWPAPAPETMKYLGEKGILSAGLDSPSMGPLPDLAVATHQAGGAFGMIWIECGTNLKALPPTGSFYALLPAKHAGGSGGEARVLAITEPKLAAQLIAAARARRVTDVSVTLDKNLPVTWQGHGPGEEAQRYLSEPLNRFEKPRGPYLAYNHTFDSQVGTHVVTPAFTLPPPGFDAEKFAPEIRQLRAGFEKKHGALGHSSDTIDRLPLNRMIGAARVIDVSSLRGTTKEAAWPASPLITAQHVLDHEKAHGPIAAGEIVLFRTGYTDAKFKPLPDAPAMDECFAAPLAGKSEGWPALSPEAIALLAKRGVRCAGIDAPTAGGVQHDAALMTYWAAAKHNVLLVEFLIGLGTVPEKGAWFLFAPIKIEGIRSGHGRALVLQP
;
A
#
# COMPACT_ATOMS: atom_id res chain seq x y z
N MET A 1 38.26 -34.90 -48.78
CA MET A 1 36.88 -34.90 -48.27
C MET A 1 36.72 -33.74 -47.31
N LYS A 2 35.83 -32.80 -47.64
CA LYS A 2 35.51 -31.61 -46.83
C LYS A 2 34.56 -32.04 -45.72
N THR A 3 34.90 -31.80 -44.46
CA THR A 3 33.98 -31.99 -43.33
C THR A 3 33.63 -30.62 -42.80
N ASN A 4 32.39 -30.18 -43.08
CA ASN A 4 31.83 -28.94 -42.58
C ASN A 4 31.63 -29.03 -41.06
N LEU A 5 32.30 -28.15 -40.32
CA LEU A 5 32.04 -27.92 -38.91
C LEU A 5 30.96 -26.83 -38.80
N THR A 6 29.70 -27.23 -38.73
CA THR A 6 28.59 -26.30 -38.46
C THR A 6 28.59 -25.99 -36.97
N LEU A 7 29.14 -24.83 -36.62
CA LEU A 7 29.06 -24.24 -35.29
C LEU A 7 27.61 -23.79 -35.05
N LEU A 8 26.83 -24.59 -34.31
CA LEU A 8 25.55 -24.14 -33.77
C LEU A 8 25.82 -23.10 -32.67
N LEU A 9 25.75 -21.81 -33.00
CA LEU A 9 25.49 -20.78 -32.01
C LEU A 9 24.05 -20.96 -31.51
N LEU A 10 23.88 -21.67 -30.40
CA LEU A 10 22.70 -21.53 -29.55
C LEU A 10 22.74 -20.12 -28.95
N LEU A 11 22.09 -19.16 -29.60
CA LEU A 11 21.61 -17.97 -28.92
C LEU A 11 20.63 -18.45 -27.85
N ALA A 12 21.12 -18.58 -26.62
CA ALA A 12 20.28 -18.53 -25.44
C ALA A 12 19.63 -17.14 -25.43
N ALA A 13 18.46 -17.02 -26.05
CA ALA A 13 17.54 -15.95 -25.75
C ALA A 13 17.15 -16.13 -24.28
N ALA A 14 17.91 -15.50 -23.38
CA ALA A 14 17.46 -15.26 -22.03
C ALA A 14 16.10 -14.57 -22.19
N ALA A 15 15.03 -15.29 -21.84
CA ALA A 15 13.70 -14.73 -21.81
C ALA A 15 13.75 -13.58 -20.80
N SER A 16 13.89 -12.35 -21.30
CA SER A 16 13.86 -11.16 -20.49
C SER A 16 12.55 -11.21 -19.71
N ALA A 17 12.62 -11.35 -18.39
CA ALA A 17 11.44 -11.19 -17.55
C ALA A 17 10.82 -9.85 -17.94
N ARG A 18 9.52 -9.83 -18.26
CA ARG A 18 8.82 -8.58 -18.57
C ARG A 18 8.97 -7.67 -17.36
N ALA A 19 9.52 -6.47 -17.56
CA ALA A 19 9.77 -5.53 -16.47
C ALA A 19 8.47 -5.07 -15.77
N GLN A 20 7.34 -5.12 -16.49
CA GLN A 20 6.00 -4.96 -15.94
C GLN A 20 5.11 -6.14 -16.36
N LEU A 21 4.22 -6.54 -15.47
CA LEU A 21 3.14 -7.47 -15.78
C LEU A 21 2.03 -6.81 -16.62
N PRO A 22 1.47 -7.55 -17.59
CA PRO A 22 0.20 -7.20 -18.19
C PRO A 22 -0.93 -7.09 -17.15
N PRO A 23 -1.89 -6.15 -17.30
CA PRO A 23 -2.97 -5.94 -16.33
C PRO A 23 -3.79 -7.20 -16.02
N GLU A 24 -3.99 -8.09 -16.99
CA GLU A 24 -4.79 -9.32 -16.84
C GLU A 24 -4.19 -10.34 -15.86
N HIS A 25 -2.90 -10.19 -15.53
CA HIS A 25 -2.22 -11.05 -14.56
C HIS A 25 -2.17 -10.44 -13.15
N VAL A 26 -2.65 -9.21 -12.95
CA VAL A 26 -2.66 -8.51 -11.67
C VAL A 26 -4.11 -8.30 -11.22
N HIS A 27 -4.53 -9.08 -10.24
CA HIS A 27 -5.90 -9.05 -9.71
C HIS A 27 -5.95 -8.18 -8.46
N ASP A 28 -6.77 -7.14 -8.48
CA ASP A 28 -7.11 -6.35 -7.29
C ASP A 28 -8.18 -7.11 -6.49
N LEU A 29 -7.88 -7.41 -5.24
CA LEU A 29 -8.74 -8.18 -4.34
C LEU A 29 -9.35 -7.28 -3.24
N SER A 30 -9.41 -5.97 -3.50
CA SER A 30 -9.82 -4.96 -2.53
C SER A 30 -11.12 -4.27 -2.90
N LEU A 31 -11.95 -4.04 -1.89
CA LEU A 31 -13.21 -3.33 -1.96
C LEU A 31 -13.00 -1.81 -1.98
N PRO A 32 -13.84 -1.04 -2.71
CA PRO A 32 -13.80 0.41 -2.65
C PRO A 32 -14.24 0.92 -1.28
N VAL A 33 -13.61 2.01 -0.82
CA VAL A 33 -13.95 2.73 0.41
C VAL A 33 -14.54 4.08 0.05
N SER A 34 -15.79 4.30 0.44
CA SER A 34 -16.43 5.62 0.45
C SER A 34 -17.64 5.60 1.39
N PRO A 35 -18.18 6.76 1.80
CA PRO A 35 -19.40 6.85 2.62
C PRO A 35 -20.63 6.16 2.03
N GLU A 36 -20.67 5.94 0.72
CA GLU A 36 -21.77 5.30 0.00
C GLU A 36 -21.73 3.76 0.09
N TRP A 37 -20.61 3.17 0.50
CA TRP A 37 -20.40 1.72 0.61
C TRP A 37 -20.53 1.23 2.07
N PRO A 38 -20.90 -0.05 2.30
CA PRO A 38 -20.88 -0.66 3.63
C PRO A 38 -19.46 -1.02 4.07
N CYS A 39 -18.53 -0.05 3.97
CA CYS A 39 -17.11 -0.21 4.24
C CYS A 39 -16.75 -0.13 5.72
N VAL A 40 -17.65 0.32 6.59
CA VAL A 40 -17.42 0.45 8.03
C VAL A 40 -18.42 -0.42 8.78
N TRP A 41 -17.98 -0.98 9.91
CA TRP A 41 -18.87 -1.66 10.84
C TRP A 41 -19.97 -0.70 11.34
N PRO A 42 -21.27 -1.08 11.27
CA PRO A 42 -22.37 -0.14 11.52
C PRO A 42 -22.55 0.27 12.98
N VAL A 43 -21.79 -0.31 13.92
CA VAL A 43 -21.91 -0.04 15.36
C VAL A 43 -20.51 0.14 15.94
N GLY A 44 -20.31 1.22 16.70
CA GLY A 44 -19.12 1.43 17.53
C GLY A 44 -17.85 1.88 16.81
N MET A 45 -17.87 2.00 15.48
CA MET A 45 -16.70 2.37 14.67
C MET A 45 -16.82 3.79 14.10
N VAL A 46 -15.67 4.44 13.90
CA VAL A 46 -15.61 5.76 13.25
C VAL A 46 -15.94 5.60 11.76
N GLN A 47 -16.86 6.43 11.28
CA GLN A 47 -17.21 6.45 9.86
C GLN A 47 -16.06 7.03 9.03
N HIS A 48 -15.85 6.50 7.83
CA HIS A 48 -14.90 7.06 6.89
C HIS A 48 -15.35 8.46 6.44
N ILE A 49 -14.43 9.43 6.51
CA ILE A 49 -14.67 10.80 6.05
C ILE A 49 -13.48 11.22 5.19
N THR A 50 -13.79 11.86 4.05
CA THR A 50 -12.82 12.54 3.20
C THR A 50 -13.17 14.03 3.16
N ILE A 51 -12.21 14.88 3.50
CA ILE A 51 -12.36 16.34 3.51
C ILE A 51 -11.34 16.94 2.55
N PRO A 52 -11.76 17.51 1.41
CA PRO A 52 -10.85 18.26 0.54
C PRO A 52 -10.22 19.41 1.32
N ARG A 53 -8.89 19.43 1.45
CA ARG A 53 -8.15 20.45 2.20
C ARG A 53 -7.54 21.49 1.29
N PHE A 54 -6.89 21.04 0.22
CA PHE A 54 -6.37 21.89 -0.85
C PHE A 54 -7.04 21.53 -2.17
N THR A 55 -7.44 22.51 -2.96
CA THR A 55 -8.05 22.30 -4.27
C THR A 55 -7.55 23.31 -5.29
N PHE A 56 -7.78 23.00 -6.57
CA PHE A 56 -7.39 23.86 -7.68
C PHE A 56 -8.16 25.18 -7.65
N GLY A 57 -7.43 26.28 -7.80
CA GLY A 57 -7.96 27.63 -7.73
C GLY A 57 -8.20 28.08 -6.29
N PRO A 58 -7.38 28.98 -5.72
CA PRO A 58 -6.20 29.65 -6.30
C PRO A 58 -4.93 28.77 -6.39
N GLY A 59 -4.88 27.64 -5.67
CA GLY A 59 -3.71 26.76 -5.57
C GLY A 59 -3.48 25.86 -6.79
N ALA A 60 -2.28 25.28 -6.87
CA ALA A 60 -1.80 24.46 -8.00
C ALA A 60 -1.89 22.95 -7.77
N PHE A 61 -2.40 22.51 -6.60
CA PHE A 61 -2.44 21.11 -6.23
C PHE A 61 -3.68 20.76 -5.38
N HIS A 62 -3.90 19.45 -5.21
CA HIS A 62 -5.02 18.91 -4.44
C HIS A 62 -4.56 17.97 -3.34
N ARG A 63 -5.17 18.07 -2.16
CA ARG A 63 -4.99 17.11 -1.05
C ARG A 63 -6.26 16.99 -0.23
N GLU A 64 -6.36 15.88 0.47
CA GLU A 64 -7.51 15.50 1.25
C GLU A 64 -7.07 15.12 2.67
N THR A 65 -7.84 15.55 3.67
CA THR A 65 -7.81 14.95 5.00
C THR A 65 -8.70 13.71 5.00
N ILE A 66 -8.17 12.60 5.47
CA ILE A 66 -8.84 11.32 5.61
C ILE A 66 -9.03 11.04 7.10
N VAL A 67 -10.24 10.61 7.46
CA VAL A 67 -10.57 10.01 8.76
C VAL A 67 -11.05 8.59 8.50
N LEU A 68 -10.48 7.61 9.19
CA LEU A 68 -10.90 6.21 9.13
C LEU A 68 -10.58 5.45 10.42
N ASP A 69 -11.25 4.32 10.59
CA ASP A 69 -10.94 3.27 11.56
C ASP A 69 -9.94 2.28 10.91
N GLU A 70 -9.04 1.67 11.69
CA GLU A 70 -8.20 0.54 11.26
C GLU A 70 -8.99 -0.54 10.51
N HIS A 71 -10.26 -0.74 10.84
CA HIS A 71 -11.15 -1.75 10.28
C HIS A 71 -12.16 -1.11 9.31
N THR A 72 -11.63 -0.43 8.28
CA THR A 72 -12.39 0.18 7.18
C THR A 72 -12.06 -0.47 5.84
N GLY A 73 -13.10 -0.94 5.12
CA GLY A 73 -12.99 -1.51 3.78
C GLY A 73 -12.34 -2.89 3.79
N THR A 74 -11.49 -3.17 2.78
CA THR A 74 -10.57 -4.31 2.87
C THR A 74 -9.55 -4.01 3.94
N GLN A 75 -9.66 -4.73 5.05
CA GLN A 75 -8.91 -4.50 6.27
C GLN A 75 -8.08 -5.73 6.61
N TRP A 76 -7.14 -5.56 7.53
CA TRP A 76 -6.34 -6.65 8.04
C TRP A 76 -6.18 -6.58 9.55
N ASP A 77 -5.95 -7.74 10.16
CA ASP A 77 -5.75 -7.86 11.60
C ASP A 77 -4.34 -8.36 11.91
N ALA A 78 -3.66 -7.66 12.82
CA ALA A 78 -2.49 -8.18 13.50
C ALA A 78 -2.92 -8.99 14.73
N PRO A 79 -2.06 -9.86 15.29
CA PRO A 79 -2.43 -10.64 16.48
C PRO A 79 -2.87 -9.77 17.67
N ALA A 80 -2.28 -8.57 17.83
CA ALA A 80 -2.65 -7.62 18.88
C ALA A 80 -4.10 -7.11 18.80
N HIS A 81 -4.83 -7.31 17.70
CA HIS A 81 -6.25 -6.95 17.59
C HIS A 81 -7.11 -7.65 18.65
N PHE A 82 -7.01 -8.99 18.76
CA PHE A 82 -7.84 -9.79 19.68
C PHE A 82 -7.06 -10.59 20.71
N VAL A 83 -5.73 -10.74 20.57
CA VAL A 83 -4.90 -11.36 21.60
C VAL A 83 -4.55 -10.30 22.64
N PRO A 84 -5.04 -10.39 23.88
CA PRO A 84 -4.66 -9.44 24.91
C PRO A 84 -3.16 -9.52 25.23
N PRO A 85 -2.52 -8.40 25.59
CA PRO A 85 -1.11 -8.42 25.97
C PRO A 85 -0.89 -9.22 27.27
N PRO A 86 0.32 -9.75 27.51
CA PRO A 86 0.68 -10.40 28.76
C PRO A 86 0.40 -9.48 29.97
N GLY A 87 -0.08 -10.07 31.07
CA GLY A 87 -0.36 -9.32 32.30
C GLY A 87 -1.71 -8.56 32.31
N SER A 88 -2.45 -8.53 31.20
CA SER A 88 -3.79 -7.91 31.15
C SER A 88 -4.85 -8.58 32.04
N GLY A 89 -4.63 -9.85 32.41
CA GLY A 89 -5.60 -10.64 33.19
C GLY A 89 -6.84 -11.09 32.38
N LEU A 90 -6.85 -10.89 31.06
CA LEU A 90 -7.93 -11.30 30.18
C LEU A 90 -7.72 -12.72 29.62
N PRO A 91 -8.80 -13.48 29.34
CA PRO A 91 -8.69 -14.77 28.66
C PRO A 91 -8.01 -14.65 27.29
N GLY A 92 -7.16 -15.63 26.97
CA GLY A 92 -6.40 -15.65 25.72
C GLY A 92 -5.18 -14.72 25.68
N ALA A 93 -4.84 -14.05 26.79
CA ALA A 93 -3.66 -13.19 26.86
C ALA A 93 -2.37 -13.98 26.58
N GLY A 94 -1.46 -13.39 25.80
CA GLY A 94 -0.19 -14.03 25.46
C GLY A 94 0.78 -13.11 24.73
N PRO A 95 2.01 -13.55 24.47
CA PRO A 95 3.05 -12.72 23.85
C PRO A 95 2.66 -12.14 22.49
N MET A 96 1.79 -12.84 21.73
CA MET A 96 1.28 -12.35 20.44
C MET A 96 0.46 -11.06 20.59
N GLY A 97 -0.10 -10.77 21.77
CA GLY A 97 -0.75 -9.49 22.05
C GLY A 97 0.17 -8.27 22.04
N LEU A 98 1.49 -8.46 21.90
CA LEU A 98 2.48 -7.39 21.71
C LEU A 98 2.87 -7.18 20.23
N VAL A 99 2.37 -8.03 19.33
CA VAL A 99 2.65 -8.00 17.89
C VAL A 99 1.63 -7.10 17.20
N THR A 100 1.95 -5.81 17.19
CA THR A 100 1.24 -4.75 16.48
C THR A 100 1.63 -4.72 14.99
N GLY A 101 0.86 -4.01 14.17
CA GLY A 101 0.90 -4.15 12.73
C GLY A 101 2.24 -3.76 12.07
N GLU A 102 2.97 -2.82 12.67
CA GLU A 102 4.32 -2.42 12.25
C GLU A 102 5.41 -3.44 12.64
N LYS A 103 5.13 -4.35 13.57
CA LYS A 103 6.06 -5.38 14.07
C LYS A 103 5.92 -6.71 13.34
N VAL A 104 4.85 -6.90 12.57
CA VAL A 104 4.68 -8.09 11.73
C VAL A 104 5.78 -8.13 10.68
N PRO A 105 6.53 -9.24 10.54
CA PRO A 105 7.63 -9.30 9.60
C PRO A 105 7.15 -9.24 8.15
N ALA A 106 7.88 -8.50 7.31
CA ALA A 106 7.50 -8.20 5.93
C ALA A 106 7.12 -9.43 5.09
N TRP A 107 7.82 -10.57 5.30
CA TRP A 107 7.59 -11.81 4.56
C TRP A 107 6.25 -12.47 4.85
N GLN A 108 5.57 -12.14 5.95
CA GLN A 108 4.28 -12.72 6.31
C GLN A 108 3.12 -12.09 5.51
N PHE A 109 3.34 -10.90 4.95
CA PHE A 109 2.36 -10.20 4.10
C PHE A 109 2.23 -10.76 2.68
N VAL A 110 3.09 -11.71 2.31
CA VAL A 110 3.16 -12.26 0.96
C VAL A 110 3.29 -13.78 0.99
N GLY A 111 2.79 -14.46 -0.05
CA GLY A 111 2.87 -15.92 -0.11
C GLY A 111 2.11 -16.53 -1.29
N GLU A 112 1.95 -17.85 -1.26
CA GLU A 112 1.15 -18.56 -2.26
C GLU A 112 -0.32 -18.61 -1.83
N ALA A 113 -1.22 -18.04 -2.63
CA ALA A 113 -2.66 -18.16 -2.38
C ALA A 113 -3.12 -19.62 -2.53
N CYS A 114 -3.79 -20.12 -1.50
CA CYS A 114 -4.49 -21.39 -1.47
C CYS A 114 -5.99 -21.11 -1.30
N VAL A 115 -6.75 -21.15 -2.39
CA VAL A 115 -8.15 -20.74 -2.42
C VAL A 115 -9.06 -21.93 -2.11
N ILE A 116 -9.68 -21.90 -0.94
CA ILE A 116 -10.64 -22.89 -0.47
C ILE A 116 -12.05 -22.37 -0.78
N ASP A 117 -12.69 -23.02 -1.75
CA ASP A 117 -14.04 -22.67 -2.20
C ASP A 117 -15.10 -23.22 -1.23
N VAL A 118 -15.85 -22.30 -0.63
CA VAL A 118 -17.01 -22.55 0.24
C VAL A 118 -18.26 -21.83 -0.27
N THR A 119 -18.30 -21.47 -1.56
CA THR A 119 -19.40 -20.70 -2.18
C THR A 119 -20.76 -21.37 -2.04
N ALA A 120 -20.81 -22.71 -2.01
CA ALA A 120 -22.03 -23.48 -1.76
C ALA A 120 -22.68 -23.17 -0.40
N HIS A 121 -21.91 -22.63 0.56
CA HIS A 121 -22.34 -22.33 1.92
C HIS A 121 -22.54 -20.84 2.19
N ARG A 122 -22.49 -19.97 1.17
CA ARG A 122 -22.56 -18.50 1.32
C ARG A 122 -23.74 -18.03 2.17
N ASP A 123 -24.90 -18.67 1.99
CA ASP A 123 -26.16 -18.34 2.67
C ASP A 123 -26.71 -19.53 3.47
N ASP A 124 -25.87 -20.51 3.79
CA ASP A 124 -26.24 -21.80 4.42
C ASP A 124 -26.25 -21.70 5.95
N ALA A 125 -27.04 -20.77 6.46
CA ALA A 125 -27.27 -20.59 7.89
C ALA A 125 -28.59 -19.85 8.17
N PRO A 126 -29.19 -19.99 9.36
CA PRO A 126 -30.30 -19.16 9.79
C PRO A 126 -29.93 -17.67 9.89
N GLY A 127 -30.95 -16.81 9.94
CA GLY A 127 -30.77 -15.38 10.12
C GLY A 127 -29.94 -15.03 11.35
N GLY A 128 -28.87 -14.24 11.17
CA GLY A 128 -27.95 -13.84 12.24
C GLY A 128 -26.98 -14.92 12.73
N SER A 129 -26.82 -16.02 11.98
CA SER A 129 -25.84 -17.08 12.25
C SER A 129 -24.93 -17.28 11.04
N SER A 130 -23.67 -17.66 11.28
CA SER A 130 -22.70 -17.97 10.23
C SER A 130 -22.64 -19.47 9.93
N PHE A 131 -22.38 -19.82 8.67
CA PHE A 131 -21.90 -21.16 8.35
C PHE A 131 -20.46 -21.31 8.88
N LEU A 132 -20.19 -22.41 9.59
CA LEU A 132 -18.87 -22.67 10.18
C LEU A 132 -17.99 -23.47 9.22
N ILE A 133 -16.94 -22.84 8.70
CA ILE A 133 -15.91 -23.53 7.94
C ILE A 133 -15.06 -24.32 8.93
N ARG A 134 -15.29 -25.64 9.00
CA ARG A 134 -14.59 -26.60 9.85
C ARG A 134 -13.28 -27.15 9.23
N PRO A 135 -12.37 -27.77 10.01
CA PRO A 135 -11.12 -28.35 9.50
C PRO A 135 -11.32 -29.37 8.36
N GLU A 136 -12.46 -30.04 8.33
CA GLU A 136 -12.82 -31.02 7.30
C GLU A 136 -12.87 -30.41 5.90
N HIS A 137 -13.31 -29.15 5.77
CA HIS A 137 -13.29 -28.44 4.48
C HIS A 137 -11.86 -28.20 4.01
N VAL A 138 -10.96 -27.83 4.92
CA VAL A 138 -9.54 -27.63 4.62
C VAL A 138 -8.89 -28.95 4.23
N LYS A 139 -9.11 -30.02 4.99
CA LYS A 139 -8.58 -31.37 4.69
C LYS A 139 -9.11 -31.91 3.35
N ALA A 140 -10.37 -31.65 3.01
CA ALA A 140 -10.94 -32.02 1.73
C ALA A 140 -10.27 -31.28 0.56
N TRP A 141 -10.00 -29.98 0.74
CA TRP A 141 -9.23 -29.19 -0.22
C TRP A 141 -7.79 -29.73 -0.36
N GLU A 142 -7.11 -30.05 0.75
CA GLU A 142 -5.75 -30.60 0.73
C GLU A 142 -5.67 -31.94 0.00
N LYS A 143 -6.67 -32.80 0.17
CA LYS A 143 -6.79 -34.08 -0.55
C LYS A 143 -6.96 -33.89 -2.06
N LYS A 144 -7.66 -32.83 -2.47
CA LYS A 144 -7.96 -32.55 -3.88
C LYS A 144 -6.79 -31.84 -4.60
N HIS A 145 -6.06 -30.99 -3.89
CA HIS A 145 -5.04 -30.11 -4.47
C HIS A 145 -3.63 -30.49 -4.02
N ARG A 146 -3.28 -30.15 -2.78
CA ARG A 146 -2.02 -30.56 -2.11
C ARG A 146 -2.09 -30.23 -0.62
N PRO A 147 -1.24 -30.84 0.23
CA PRO A 147 -1.07 -30.39 1.60
C PRO A 147 -0.68 -28.90 1.68
N LEU A 148 -1.25 -28.19 2.64
CA LEU A 148 -0.83 -26.85 3.06
C LEU A 148 0.54 -26.91 3.74
N ARG A 149 1.33 -25.84 3.55
CA ARG A 149 2.68 -25.70 4.09
C ARG A 149 3.00 -24.25 4.46
N ALA A 150 4.04 -24.06 5.26
CA ALA A 150 4.53 -22.73 5.62
C ALA A 150 4.74 -21.82 4.40
N GLY A 151 4.30 -20.57 4.52
CA GLY A 151 4.30 -19.58 3.43
C GLY A 151 3.12 -19.66 2.46
N ASP A 152 2.18 -20.58 2.67
CA ASP A 152 0.86 -20.51 2.03
C ASP A 152 -0.02 -19.46 2.72
N VAL A 153 -0.87 -18.79 1.94
CA VAL A 153 -1.92 -17.89 2.38
C VAL A 153 -3.26 -18.57 2.11
N VAL A 154 -3.99 -18.94 3.17
CA VAL A 154 -5.28 -19.64 3.03
C VAL A 154 -6.41 -18.63 2.83
N LEU A 155 -7.08 -18.69 1.68
CA LEU A 155 -8.17 -17.79 1.31
C LEU A 155 -9.48 -18.55 1.27
N PHE A 156 -10.43 -18.23 2.15
CA PHE A 156 -11.78 -18.78 2.12
C PHE A 156 -12.64 -17.96 1.17
N ARG A 157 -12.94 -18.54 0.01
CA ARG A 157 -13.77 -17.91 -1.02
C ARG A 157 -15.22 -18.33 -0.84
N SER A 158 -16.09 -17.36 -0.63
CA SER A 158 -17.55 -17.56 -0.58
C SER A 158 -18.31 -16.73 -1.62
N ASP A 159 -17.62 -15.87 -2.37
CA ASP A 159 -18.18 -14.85 -3.27
C ASP A 159 -19.16 -13.91 -2.53
N TYR A 160 -19.00 -13.74 -1.20
CA TYR A 160 -19.93 -12.97 -0.39
C TYR A 160 -19.85 -11.48 -0.71
N SER A 161 -18.66 -10.87 -0.72
CA SER A 161 -18.49 -9.48 -1.16
C SER A 161 -18.84 -9.27 -2.63
N ASP A 162 -18.47 -10.20 -3.52
CA ASP A 162 -18.87 -10.18 -4.93
C ASP A 162 -20.39 -10.09 -5.12
N THR A 163 -21.16 -10.67 -4.19
CA THR A 163 -22.63 -10.68 -4.26
C THR A 163 -23.25 -9.48 -3.52
N TYR A 164 -22.74 -9.16 -2.33
CA TYR A 164 -23.43 -8.30 -1.36
C TYR A 164 -22.77 -6.96 -1.08
N TYR A 165 -21.50 -6.77 -1.46
CA TYR A 165 -20.85 -5.48 -1.33
C TYR A 165 -21.30 -4.54 -2.46
N GLN A 166 -22.33 -3.76 -2.17
CA GLN A 166 -22.96 -2.82 -3.09
C GLN A 166 -23.16 -1.49 -2.39
N PRO A 167 -23.38 -0.37 -3.11
CA PRO A 167 -23.76 0.88 -2.47
C PRO A 167 -24.94 0.70 -1.53
N LEU A 168 -24.95 1.39 -0.39
CA LEU A 168 -25.99 1.29 0.63
C LEU A 168 -27.39 1.57 0.03
N SER A 169 -27.47 2.52 -0.90
CA SER A 169 -28.69 2.87 -1.65
C SER A 169 -29.20 1.75 -2.58
N ARG A 170 -28.37 0.75 -2.89
CA ARG A 170 -28.69 -0.38 -3.77
C ARG A 170 -28.78 -1.71 -3.02
N GLY A 171 -28.96 -1.68 -1.71
CA GLY A 171 -29.11 -2.89 -0.90
C GLY A 171 -27.83 -3.39 -0.24
N GLY A 172 -26.76 -2.58 -0.22
CA GLY A 172 -25.50 -2.85 0.48
C GLY A 172 -25.65 -3.20 1.97
N ALA A 173 -26.78 -2.84 2.58
CA ALA A 173 -27.15 -3.32 3.92
C ALA A 173 -27.14 -4.86 4.06
N ARG A 174 -27.27 -5.62 2.96
CA ARG A 174 -27.14 -7.09 2.97
C ARG A 174 -25.75 -7.56 3.38
N PHE A 175 -24.69 -6.79 3.12
CA PHE A 175 -23.31 -7.19 3.43
C PHE A 175 -23.11 -7.42 4.93
N VAL A 176 -23.47 -6.45 5.79
CA VAL A 176 -23.24 -6.50 7.24
C VAL A 176 -24.51 -6.24 8.05
N VAL A 177 -25.26 -5.17 7.74
CA VAL A 177 -26.38 -4.69 8.59
C VAL A 177 -27.50 -5.73 8.75
N ARG A 178 -27.93 -6.38 7.66
CA ARG A 178 -29.02 -7.39 7.70
C ARG A 178 -28.62 -8.66 8.47
N PRO A 179 -27.41 -9.23 8.28
CA PRO A 179 -26.89 -10.26 9.17
C PRO A 179 -26.96 -9.90 10.66
N LEU A 180 -26.42 -8.74 11.04
CA LEU A 180 -26.37 -8.32 12.45
C LEU A 180 -27.75 -8.08 13.07
N THR A 181 -28.70 -7.63 12.25
CA THR A 181 -30.10 -7.45 12.66
C THR A 181 -30.93 -8.73 12.53
N ARG A 182 -30.29 -9.88 12.27
CA ARG A 182 -30.90 -11.21 12.09
C ARG A 182 -31.93 -11.31 10.96
N ARG A 183 -31.90 -10.36 10.01
CA ARG A 183 -32.79 -10.30 8.83
C ARG A 183 -32.24 -11.06 7.62
N ALA A 184 -31.02 -11.57 7.71
CA ALA A 184 -30.38 -12.41 6.70
C ALA A 184 -29.37 -13.36 7.38
N PRO A 185 -28.98 -14.46 6.73
CA PRO A 185 -27.85 -15.28 7.17
C PRO A 185 -26.58 -14.44 7.34
N GLY A 186 -25.74 -14.85 8.29
CA GLY A 186 -24.36 -14.39 8.39
C GLY A 186 -23.53 -14.81 7.19
N TRP A 187 -22.26 -14.45 7.24
CA TRP A 187 -21.27 -14.90 6.28
C TRP A 187 -20.62 -16.23 6.70
N PRO A 188 -20.10 -17.03 5.77
CA PRO A 188 -19.23 -18.15 6.12
C PRO A 188 -17.95 -17.66 6.79
N ALA A 189 -17.56 -18.28 7.90
CA ALA A 189 -16.36 -17.95 8.63
C ALA A 189 -15.73 -19.20 9.25
N PRO A 190 -14.40 -19.25 9.42
CA PRO A 190 -13.77 -20.40 10.05
C PRO A 190 -14.18 -20.55 11.51
N ALA A 191 -14.38 -21.80 11.92
CA ALA A 191 -14.49 -22.11 13.34
C ALA A 191 -13.13 -21.95 14.05
N PRO A 192 -13.09 -21.73 15.38
CA PRO A 192 -11.83 -21.66 16.14
C PRO A 192 -10.91 -22.88 15.90
N GLU A 193 -11.48 -24.08 15.75
CA GLU A 193 -10.73 -25.31 15.47
C GLU A 193 -10.04 -25.27 14.10
N THR A 194 -10.62 -24.59 13.12
CA THR A 194 -10.02 -24.40 11.79
C THR A 194 -8.82 -23.46 11.87
N MET A 195 -8.95 -22.33 12.58
CA MET A 195 -7.85 -21.39 12.77
C MET A 195 -6.69 -22.06 13.53
N LYS A 196 -7.01 -22.85 14.56
CA LYS A 196 -6.02 -23.66 15.28
C LYS A 196 -5.35 -24.70 14.38
N TYR A 197 -6.11 -25.44 13.58
CA TYR A 197 -5.57 -26.42 12.62
C TYR A 197 -4.60 -25.77 11.64
N LEU A 198 -4.94 -24.59 11.11
CA LEU A 198 -4.03 -23.82 10.23
C LEU A 198 -2.76 -23.39 10.96
N GLY A 199 -2.88 -22.84 12.17
CA GLY A 199 -1.76 -22.42 13.00
C GLY A 199 -0.79 -23.56 13.35
N GLU A 200 -1.32 -24.74 13.71
CA GLU A 200 -0.53 -25.95 13.98
C GLU A 200 0.25 -26.45 12.76
N LYS A 201 -0.19 -26.12 11.55
CA LYS A 201 0.53 -26.41 10.29
C LYS A 201 1.54 -25.33 9.90
N GLY A 202 1.68 -24.28 10.70
CA GLY A 202 2.56 -23.15 10.41
C GLY A 202 2.03 -22.22 9.33
N ILE A 203 0.70 -22.19 9.13
CA ILE A 203 0.05 -21.17 8.29
C ILE A 203 -0.09 -19.91 9.13
N LEU A 204 0.55 -18.84 8.68
CA LEU A 204 0.61 -17.55 9.41
C LEU A 204 -0.17 -16.44 8.70
N SER A 205 -0.80 -16.74 7.58
CA SER A 205 -1.56 -15.77 6.80
C SER A 205 -2.84 -16.40 6.26
N ALA A 206 -3.97 -15.74 6.48
CA ALA A 206 -5.28 -16.17 5.99
C ALA A 206 -6.09 -15.01 5.40
N GLY A 207 -7.27 -15.29 4.88
CA GLY A 207 -8.17 -14.27 4.38
C GLY A 207 -9.53 -14.81 3.99
N LEU A 208 -10.53 -13.93 3.93
CA LEU A 208 -11.84 -14.25 3.39
C LEU A 208 -12.49 -13.05 2.70
N ASP A 209 -13.49 -13.31 1.86
CA ASP A 209 -14.23 -12.28 1.09
C ASP A 209 -15.51 -11.79 1.79
N SER A 210 -15.62 -12.05 3.09
CA SER A 210 -16.74 -11.66 3.94
C SER A 210 -16.33 -10.58 4.95
N PRO A 211 -17.29 -9.95 5.65
CA PRO A 211 -17.00 -8.82 6.52
C PRO A 211 -16.16 -9.12 7.76
N SER A 212 -16.10 -10.38 8.20
CA SER A 212 -15.25 -10.76 9.32
C SER A 212 -14.85 -12.24 9.34
N MET A 213 -13.67 -12.54 9.90
CA MET A 213 -13.20 -13.85 10.32
C MET A 213 -14.01 -14.40 11.50
N GLY A 214 -14.71 -13.54 12.23
CA GLY A 214 -15.55 -13.90 13.37
C GLY A 214 -16.93 -14.42 12.97
N PRO A 215 -17.28 -15.69 13.25
CA PRO A 215 -18.60 -16.21 12.99
C PRO A 215 -19.66 -15.60 13.92
N LEU A 216 -20.81 -15.24 13.36
CA LEU A 216 -21.97 -14.83 14.13
C LEU A 216 -22.66 -16.04 14.81
N PRO A 217 -23.26 -15.86 15.98
CA PRO A 217 -23.38 -14.59 16.72
C PRO A 217 -22.25 -14.32 17.73
N ASP A 218 -21.50 -15.33 18.17
CA ASP A 218 -20.73 -15.27 19.43
C ASP A 218 -19.32 -15.88 19.36
N LEU A 219 -18.85 -16.30 18.18
CA LEU A 219 -17.54 -16.94 18.02
C LEU A 219 -16.44 -15.99 17.54
N ALA A 220 -16.72 -14.69 17.40
CA ALA A 220 -15.75 -13.72 16.92
C ALA A 220 -14.45 -13.75 17.74
N VAL A 221 -14.53 -13.49 19.06
CA VAL A 221 -13.34 -13.46 19.94
C VAL A 221 -12.57 -14.78 19.90
N ALA A 222 -13.27 -15.91 20.04
CA ALA A 222 -12.64 -17.23 20.07
C ALA A 222 -11.90 -17.55 18.76
N THR A 223 -12.46 -17.17 17.62
CA THR A 223 -11.86 -17.43 16.29
C THR A 223 -10.61 -16.58 16.07
N HIS A 224 -10.68 -15.27 16.39
CA HIS A 224 -9.53 -14.38 16.25
C HIS A 224 -8.40 -14.78 17.21
N GLN A 225 -8.73 -15.13 18.46
CA GLN A 225 -7.73 -15.60 19.43
C GLN A 225 -7.10 -16.94 19.02
N ALA A 226 -7.88 -17.87 18.44
CA ALA A 226 -7.37 -19.17 18.01
C ALA A 226 -6.29 -19.05 16.91
N GLY A 227 -6.47 -18.14 15.95
CA GLY A 227 -5.46 -17.84 14.93
C GLY A 227 -4.33 -16.96 15.46
N GLY A 228 -4.70 -15.87 16.14
CA GLY A 228 -3.76 -14.88 16.68
C GLY A 228 -2.77 -15.46 17.70
N ALA A 229 -3.13 -16.52 18.42
CA ALA A 229 -2.22 -17.23 19.33
C ALA A 229 -0.98 -17.82 18.62
N PHE A 230 -1.07 -18.11 17.32
CA PHE A 230 0.06 -18.57 16.49
C PHE A 230 0.79 -17.42 15.78
N GLY A 231 0.37 -16.17 16.00
CA GLY A 231 0.89 -15.01 15.28
C GLY A 231 0.33 -14.87 13.86
N MET A 232 -0.80 -15.52 13.57
CA MET A 232 -1.45 -15.43 12.26
C MET A 232 -1.97 -14.00 12.01
N ILE A 233 -1.83 -13.53 10.78
CA ILE A 233 -2.48 -12.31 10.26
C ILE A 233 -3.53 -12.71 9.23
N TRP A 234 -4.51 -11.84 8.99
CA TRP A 234 -5.45 -12.09 7.90
C TRP A 234 -6.04 -10.82 7.33
N ILE A 235 -6.67 -10.97 6.17
CA ILE A 235 -7.59 -9.98 5.63
C ILE A 235 -9.04 -10.36 5.94
N GLU A 236 -9.85 -9.34 6.16
CA GLU A 236 -11.30 -9.40 6.05
C GLU A 236 -11.70 -8.51 4.87
N CYS A 237 -12.95 -8.63 4.41
CA CYS A 237 -13.46 -7.80 3.33
C CYS A 237 -12.62 -7.90 2.02
N GLY A 238 -12.08 -9.09 1.71
CA GLY A 238 -11.52 -9.37 0.39
C GLY A 238 -12.60 -9.41 -0.70
N THR A 239 -12.19 -9.43 -1.96
CA THR A 239 -13.13 -9.61 -3.09
C THR A 239 -12.48 -10.29 -4.28
N ASN A 240 -13.30 -10.74 -5.24
CA ASN A 240 -12.85 -11.28 -6.52
C ASN A 240 -11.88 -12.49 -6.37
N LEU A 241 -12.01 -13.24 -5.28
CA LEU A 241 -11.18 -14.44 -5.04
C LEU A 241 -11.42 -15.52 -6.11
N LYS A 242 -12.55 -15.47 -6.81
CA LYS A 242 -12.89 -16.31 -7.97
C LYS A 242 -11.93 -16.17 -9.16
N ALA A 243 -11.21 -15.06 -9.26
CA ALA A 243 -10.24 -14.84 -10.33
C ALA A 243 -8.95 -15.66 -10.15
N LEU A 244 -8.76 -16.28 -8.98
CA LEU A 244 -7.56 -17.02 -8.65
C LEU A 244 -7.76 -18.53 -8.85
N PRO A 245 -6.78 -19.25 -9.41
CA PRO A 245 -6.76 -20.71 -9.33
C PRO A 245 -6.68 -21.19 -7.87
N PRO A 246 -6.99 -22.47 -7.60
CA PRO A 246 -6.87 -23.04 -6.25
C PRO A 246 -5.47 -22.87 -5.64
N THR A 247 -4.41 -22.93 -6.45
CA THR A 247 -3.01 -22.75 -6.02
C THR A 247 -2.19 -22.07 -7.12
N GLY A 248 -1.02 -21.53 -6.75
CA GLY A 248 -0.01 -21.05 -7.71
C GLY A 248 -0.03 -19.54 -7.99
N SER A 249 -1.01 -18.81 -7.45
CA SER A 249 -0.99 -17.34 -7.47
C SER A 249 -0.10 -16.81 -6.35
N PHE A 250 0.70 -15.79 -6.64
CA PHE A 250 1.35 -15.00 -5.61
C PHE A 250 0.34 -14.01 -5.03
N TYR A 251 0.26 -13.92 -3.71
CA TYR A 251 -0.62 -13.02 -2.97
C TYR A 251 0.20 -11.98 -2.23
N ALA A 252 -0.29 -10.74 -2.19
CA ALA A 252 0.27 -9.66 -1.38
C ALA A 252 -0.84 -8.87 -0.66
N LEU A 253 -0.71 -8.80 0.67
CA LEU A 253 -1.42 -7.89 1.56
C LEU A 253 -0.53 -6.67 1.79
N LEU A 254 -0.96 -5.48 1.36
CA LEU A 254 -0.21 -4.24 1.49
C LEU A 254 -0.96 -3.24 2.40
N PRO A 255 -0.82 -3.38 3.73
CA PRO A 255 -1.54 -2.53 4.68
C PRO A 255 -0.80 -1.24 5.01
N ALA A 256 -1.50 -0.20 5.45
CA ALA A 256 -0.82 0.95 6.06
C ALA A 256 0.06 0.52 7.26
N LYS A 257 1.15 1.25 7.53
CA LYS A 257 2.15 0.89 8.56
C LYS A 257 2.01 1.74 9.81
N HIS A 258 0.85 1.65 10.46
CA HIS A 258 0.56 2.38 11.70
C HIS A 258 1.35 1.82 12.89
N ALA A 259 2.08 2.70 13.59
CA ALA A 259 2.79 2.34 14.81
C ALA A 259 1.81 2.01 15.93
N GLY A 260 2.04 0.88 16.61
CA GLY A 260 1.16 0.39 17.67
C GLY A 260 -0.22 -0.07 17.17
N GLY A 261 -0.44 -0.08 15.85
CA GLY A 261 -1.72 -0.43 15.26
C GLY A 261 -2.08 -1.89 15.51
N SER A 262 -3.37 -2.15 15.71
CA SER A 262 -3.89 -3.50 15.93
C SER A 262 -4.27 -4.21 14.63
N GLY A 263 -4.46 -3.42 13.57
CA GLY A 263 -4.84 -3.83 12.24
C GLY A 263 -4.63 -2.67 11.27
N GLY A 264 -5.50 -2.53 10.28
CA GLY A 264 -5.48 -1.38 9.39
C GLY A 264 -6.23 -1.60 8.09
N GLU A 265 -6.42 -0.52 7.36
CA GLU A 265 -6.85 -0.57 5.98
C GLU A 265 -5.74 -1.14 5.10
N ALA A 266 -6.13 -1.87 4.06
CA ALA A 266 -5.19 -2.55 3.19
C ALA A 266 -5.58 -2.48 1.71
N ARG A 267 -4.56 -2.59 0.87
CA ARG A 267 -4.73 -2.95 -0.54
C ARG A 267 -4.18 -4.35 -0.75
N VAL A 268 -4.99 -5.22 -1.34
CA VAL A 268 -4.68 -6.63 -1.56
C VAL A 268 -4.66 -6.91 -3.04
N LEU A 269 -3.66 -7.67 -3.48
CA LEU A 269 -3.54 -8.09 -4.87
C LEU A 269 -3.02 -9.51 -5.00
N ALA A 270 -3.22 -10.09 -6.19
CA ALA A 270 -2.58 -11.33 -6.58
C ALA A 270 -1.99 -11.26 -8.00
N ILE A 271 -0.87 -11.97 -8.18
CA ILE A 271 -0.19 -12.15 -9.46
C ILE A 271 -0.39 -13.59 -9.92
N THR A 272 -0.91 -13.76 -11.15
CA THR A 272 -1.26 -15.06 -11.73
C THR A 272 -0.39 -15.47 -12.92
N GLU A 273 0.57 -14.64 -13.34
CA GLU A 273 1.55 -15.05 -14.35
C GLU A 273 2.44 -16.17 -13.74
N PRO A 274 2.41 -17.41 -14.26
CA PRO A 274 2.95 -18.56 -13.53
C PRO A 274 4.44 -18.48 -13.20
N LYS A 275 5.27 -17.96 -14.11
CA LYS A 275 6.72 -17.94 -13.92
C LYS A 275 7.11 -16.95 -12.83
N LEU A 276 6.59 -15.73 -12.90
CA LEU A 276 6.84 -14.70 -11.91
C LEU A 276 6.20 -15.06 -10.57
N ALA A 277 4.96 -15.55 -10.56
CA ALA A 277 4.30 -15.96 -9.32
C ALA A 277 5.16 -17.00 -8.57
N ALA A 278 5.67 -18.02 -9.27
CA ALA A 278 6.57 -19.01 -8.67
C ALA A 278 7.85 -18.39 -8.08
N GLN A 279 8.46 -17.43 -8.77
CA GLN A 279 9.65 -16.71 -8.28
C GLN A 279 9.36 -15.90 -7.02
N LEU A 280 8.27 -15.11 -7.01
CA LEU A 280 7.88 -14.28 -5.88
C LEU A 280 7.47 -15.12 -4.67
N ILE A 281 6.77 -16.24 -4.89
CA ILE A 281 6.43 -17.22 -3.85
C ILE A 281 7.71 -17.83 -3.25
N ALA A 282 8.71 -18.16 -4.07
CA ALA A 282 9.97 -18.68 -3.58
C ALA A 282 10.72 -17.65 -2.72
N ALA A 283 10.76 -16.38 -3.14
CA ALA A 283 11.34 -15.28 -2.38
C ALA A 283 10.60 -15.07 -1.04
N ALA A 284 9.27 -15.09 -1.04
CA ALA A 284 8.44 -15.00 0.17
C ALA A 284 8.76 -16.12 1.16
N ARG A 285 8.81 -17.38 0.70
CA ARG A 285 9.16 -18.55 1.55
C ARG A 285 10.59 -18.48 2.08
N ALA A 286 11.51 -17.94 1.28
CA ALA A 286 12.89 -17.69 1.69
C ALA A 286 13.03 -16.44 2.59
N ARG A 287 11.92 -15.76 2.92
CA ARG A 287 11.87 -14.53 3.73
C ARG A 287 12.70 -13.38 3.14
N ARG A 288 12.89 -13.38 1.82
CA ARG A 288 13.61 -12.34 1.07
C ARG A 288 12.68 -11.18 0.71
N VAL A 289 12.10 -10.57 1.73
CA VAL A 289 11.11 -9.48 1.59
C VAL A 289 11.55 -8.32 2.47
N THR A 290 11.74 -7.16 1.86
CA THR A 290 12.10 -5.92 2.55
C THR A 290 10.89 -4.99 2.53
N ASP A 291 10.52 -4.44 3.67
CA ASP A 291 9.55 -3.34 3.76
C ASP A 291 10.32 -2.03 3.66
N VAL A 292 10.05 -1.26 2.60
CA VAL A 292 10.73 0.01 2.29
C VAL A 292 9.81 1.21 2.58
N SER A 293 8.83 1.02 3.46
CA SER A 293 7.88 2.06 3.89
C SER A 293 8.25 2.63 5.25
N VAL A 294 8.08 3.94 5.40
CA VAL A 294 8.18 4.59 6.71
C VAL A 294 7.01 4.16 7.60
N THR A 295 7.26 4.13 8.92
CA THR A 295 6.22 3.83 9.91
C THR A 295 5.43 5.10 10.21
N LEU A 296 4.11 5.00 10.24
CA LEU A 296 3.20 6.09 10.58
C LEU A 296 3.07 6.20 12.10
N ASP A 297 3.67 7.23 12.69
CA ASP A 297 3.58 7.54 14.13
C ASP A 297 3.43 9.06 14.30
N LYS A 298 2.65 9.49 15.30
CA LYS A 298 2.45 10.91 15.60
C LYS A 298 3.72 11.63 16.08
N ASN A 299 4.70 10.87 16.55
CA ASN A 299 6.02 11.34 16.95
C ASN A 299 7.05 11.24 15.83
N LEU A 300 6.67 10.88 14.61
CA LEU A 300 7.57 10.82 13.46
C LEU A 300 7.20 11.90 12.42
N PRO A 301 8.17 12.39 11.63
CA PRO A 301 7.94 13.38 10.60
C PRO A 301 7.28 12.71 9.38
N VAL A 302 5.99 12.37 9.46
CA VAL A 302 5.24 11.67 8.41
C VAL A 302 4.28 12.57 7.63
N THR A 303 4.18 13.84 8.02
CA THR A 303 3.28 14.82 7.43
C THR A 303 4.06 16.00 6.87
N TRP A 304 3.66 16.47 5.68
CA TRP A 304 4.17 17.68 5.05
C TRP A 304 3.94 18.93 5.93
N GLN A 305 5.00 19.69 6.19
CA GLN A 305 4.98 20.84 7.10
C GLN A 305 4.66 22.19 6.42
N GLY A 306 4.43 22.25 5.10
CA GLY A 306 4.16 23.51 4.39
C GLY A 306 5.41 24.37 4.17
N HIS A 307 5.39 25.27 3.18
CA HIS A 307 6.40 26.34 3.09
C HIS A 307 6.09 27.53 3.99
N GLY A 308 4.85 27.60 4.51
CA GLY A 308 4.40 28.66 5.40
C GLY A 308 3.03 28.37 5.99
N PRO A 309 2.53 29.29 6.84
CA PRO A 309 1.26 29.13 7.54
C PRO A 309 0.09 28.88 6.58
N GLY A 310 -0.67 27.82 6.83
CA GLY A 310 -1.83 27.42 6.03
C GLY A 310 -1.52 26.47 4.89
N GLU A 311 -0.24 26.17 4.61
CA GLU A 311 0.17 25.12 3.65
C GLU A 311 0.40 23.76 4.31
N GLU A 312 0.26 23.67 5.63
CA GLU A 312 0.50 22.42 6.35
C GLU A 312 -0.57 21.38 6.02
N ALA A 313 -0.10 20.18 5.75
CA ALA A 313 -0.95 19.02 5.60
C ALA A 313 -1.56 18.62 6.95
N GLN A 314 -2.62 17.80 6.89
CA GLN A 314 -3.20 17.24 8.10
C GLN A 314 -2.18 16.37 8.84
N ARG A 315 -1.89 16.73 10.10
CA ARG A 315 -1.04 15.93 10.98
C ARG A 315 -1.61 14.53 11.14
N TYR A 316 -0.73 13.53 11.14
CA TYR A 316 -1.08 12.16 11.48
C TYR A 316 -1.48 12.06 12.95
N LEU A 317 -2.72 11.67 13.19
CA LEU A 317 -3.29 11.37 14.50
C LEU A 317 -3.68 9.90 14.53
N SER A 318 -3.40 9.26 15.65
CA SER A 318 -3.85 7.91 15.96
C SER A 318 -4.35 7.90 17.41
N GLU A 319 -5.63 7.62 17.58
CA GLU A 319 -6.27 7.60 18.89
C GLU A 319 -7.01 6.27 19.08
N PRO A 320 -6.88 5.62 20.26
CA PRO A 320 -7.54 4.35 20.51
C PRO A 320 -9.05 4.51 20.43
N LEU A 321 -9.67 3.71 19.57
CA LEU A 321 -11.10 3.51 19.51
C LEU A 321 -11.57 2.56 20.62
N ASN A 322 -10.87 1.42 20.73
CA ASN A 322 -11.14 0.40 21.72
C ASN A 322 -9.86 -0.07 22.39
N ARG A 323 -9.98 -0.56 23.63
CA ARG A 323 -8.89 -1.13 24.42
C ARG A 323 -9.34 -2.40 25.10
N PHE A 324 -8.38 -3.25 25.44
CA PHE A 324 -8.58 -4.44 26.27
C PHE A 324 -9.07 -4.08 27.69
N GLU A 325 -10.38 -3.86 27.81
CA GLU A 325 -11.05 -3.49 29.06
C GLU A 325 -12.40 -4.21 29.18
N LYS A 326 -12.74 -4.65 30.40
CA LYS A 326 -14.00 -5.38 30.68
C LYS A 326 -15.28 -4.70 30.14
N PRO A 327 -15.45 -3.35 30.17
CA PRO A 327 -16.69 -2.70 29.73
C PRO A 327 -16.83 -2.48 28.21
N ARG A 328 -15.73 -2.54 27.42
CA ARG A 328 -15.73 -2.09 26.01
C ARG A 328 -15.31 -3.14 24.98
N GLY A 329 -14.95 -4.34 25.42
CA GLY A 329 -14.75 -5.49 24.55
C GLY A 329 -13.30 -5.95 24.52
N PRO A 330 -13.05 -7.25 24.26
CA PRO A 330 -11.71 -7.82 24.35
C PRO A 330 -10.94 -7.64 23.04
N TYR A 331 -10.96 -6.44 22.44
CA TYR A 331 -10.16 -6.11 21.26
C TYR A 331 -9.58 -4.70 21.34
N LEU A 332 -8.43 -4.53 20.69
CA LEU A 332 -7.75 -3.26 20.50
C LEU A 332 -8.13 -2.73 19.11
N ALA A 333 -8.39 -1.43 18.98
CA ALA A 333 -8.58 -0.80 17.67
C ALA A 333 -8.26 0.69 17.78
N TYR A 334 -7.78 1.29 16.69
CA TYR A 334 -7.48 2.71 16.59
C TYR A 334 -8.28 3.39 15.49
N ASN A 335 -8.49 4.69 15.67
CA ASN A 335 -8.91 5.58 14.60
C ASN A 335 -7.73 6.44 14.17
N HIS A 336 -7.74 6.81 12.91
CA HIS A 336 -6.70 7.59 12.28
C HIS A 336 -7.27 8.81 11.56
N THR A 337 -6.58 9.94 11.69
CA THR A 337 -6.84 11.15 10.92
C THR A 337 -5.53 11.62 10.31
N PHE A 338 -5.46 11.75 9.00
CA PHE A 338 -4.21 12.08 8.30
C PHE A 338 -4.45 12.69 6.92
N ASP A 339 -3.37 13.15 6.30
CA ASP A 339 -3.36 13.65 4.92
C ASP A 339 -3.22 12.51 3.91
N SER A 340 -3.84 12.66 2.73
CA SER A 340 -3.79 11.64 1.67
C SER A 340 -2.37 11.33 1.15
N GLN A 341 -1.40 12.20 1.42
CA GLN A 341 0.03 12.03 1.16
C GLN A 341 0.86 11.80 2.44
N VAL A 342 0.30 11.12 3.45
CA VAL A 342 1.01 10.77 4.69
C VAL A 342 2.02 9.63 4.47
N GLY A 343 3.22 9.77 5.05
CA GLY A 343 4.27 8.75 5.00
C GLY A 343 4.57 8.26 3.59
N THR A 344 4.74 6.95 3.40
CA THR A 344 4.92 6.36 2.07
C THR A 344 3.62 6.38 1.28
N HIS A 345 3.62 7.09 0.15
CA HIS A 345 2.41 7.35 -0.62
C HIS A 345 2.70 7.47 -2.12
N VAL A 346 1.66 7.36 -2.94
CA VAL A 346 1.71 7.65 -4.38
C VAL A 346 1.14 9.02 -4.69
N VAL A 347 1.84 9.75 -5.55
CA VAL A 347 1.38 10.97 -6.20
C VAL A 347 0.96 10.66 -7.64
N THR A 348 -0.27 11.03 -7.99
CA THR A 348 -0.86 10.81 -9.31
C THR A 348 -0.85 12.10 -10.15
N PRO A 349 -1.11 12.03 -11.46
CA PRO A 349 -1.22 13.25 -12.27
C PRO A 349 -2.30 14.23 -11.79
N ALA A 350 -3.38 13.73 -11.19
CA ALA A 350 -4.48 14.57 -10.68
C ALA A 350 -4.11 15.35 -9.41
N PHE A 351 -2.94 15.10 -8.83
CA PHE A 351 -2.37 15.93 -7.75
C PHE A 351 -2.16 17.37 -8.23
N THR A 352 -1.59 17.59 -9.43
CA THR A 352 -1.26 18.93 -9.95
C THR A 352 -1.90 19.28 -11.30
N LEU A 353 -2.57 18.32 -11.97
CA LEU A 353 -3.36 18.60 -13.16
C LEU A 353 -4.84 18.72 -12.80
N PRO A 354 -5.48 19.87 -13.09
CA PRO A 354 -6.90 20.04 -12.84
C PRO A 354 -7.75 19.16 -13.75
N PRO A 355 -8.99 18.85 -13.35
CA PRO A 355 -9.91 18.07 -14.18
C PRO A 355 -10.22 18.79 -15.51
N PRO A 356 -10.64 18.04 -16.54
CA PRO A 356 -11.09 18.65 -17.79
C PRO A 356 -12.18 19.70 -17.55
N GLY A 357 -12.09 20.84 -18.23
CA GLY A 357 -13.03 21.96 -18.09
C GLY A 357 -12.75 22.89 -16.91
N PHE A 358 -11.69 22.67 -16.12
CA PHE A 358 -11.25 23.64 -15.14
C PHE A 358 -10.78 24.93 -15.80
N ASP A 359 -11.27 26.07 -15.29
CA ASP A 359 -10.87 27.40 -15.73
C ASP A 359 -9.52 27.79 -15.11
N ALA A 360 -8.47 27.81 -15.94
CA ALA A 360 -7.11 28.16 -15.52
C ALA A 360 -6.98 29.60 -15.01
N GLU A 361 -7.92 30.49 -15.33
CA GLU A 361 -7.94 31.86 -14.78
C GLU A 361 -8.23 31.90 -13.27
N LYS A 362 -8.74 30.80 -12.70
CA LYS A 362 -8.93 30.65 -11.26
C LYS A 362 -7.64 30.43 -10.49
N PHE A 363 -6.54 30.09 -11.16
CA PHE A 363 -5.23 30.01 -10.51
C PHE A 363 -4.75 31.40 -10.11
N ALA A 364 -4.05 31.48 -8.97
CA ALA A 364 -3.37 32.70 -8.58
C ALA A 364 -2.41 33.18 -9.68
N PRO A 365 -2.19 34.50 -9.85
CA PRO A 365 -1.31 35.05 -10.89
C PRO A 365 0.08 34.42 -10.92
N GLU A 366 0.66 34.14 -9.76
CA GLU A 366 1.98 33.54 -9.58
C GLU A 366 1.99 32.10 -10.13
N ILE A 367 0.94 31.32 -9.82
CA ILE A 367 0.77 29.96 -10.36
C ILE A 367 0.59 29.99 -11.87
N ARG A 368 -0.18 30.95 -12.41
CA ARG A 368 -0.34 31.10 -13.87
C ARG A 368 0.98 31.44 -14.55
N GLN A 369 1.79 32.31 -13.95
CA GLN A 369 3.12 32.66 -14.46
C GLN A 369 4.06 31.45 -14.44
N LEU A 370 4.12 30.72 -13.33
CA LEU A 370 4.91 29.49 -13.21
C LEU A 370 4.49 28.44 -14.23
N ARG A 371 3.18 28.24 -14.38
CA ARG A 371 2.60 27.32 -15.35
C ARG A 371 2.99 27.70 -16.78
N ALA A 372 2.83 28.97 -17.15
CA ALA A 372 3.21 29.46 -18.48
C ALA A 372 4.72 29.29 -18.74
N GLY A 373 5.56 29.51 -17.72
CA GLY A 373 7.00 29.26 -17.78
C GLY A 373 7.33 27.78 -18.03
N PHE A 374 6.67 26.88 -17.30
CA PHE A 374 6.79 25.44 -17.52
C PHE A 374 6.35 25.05 -18.92
N GLU A 375 5.16 25.45 -19.35
CA GLU A 375 4.59 25.08 -20.64
C GLU A 375 5.41 25.61 -21.82
N LYS A 376 6.03 26.79 -21.68
CA LYS A 376 6.97 27.32 -22.68
C LYS A 376 8.20 26.42 -22.85
N LYS A 377 8.72 25.85 -21.77
CA LYS A 377 9.97 25.04 -21.79
C LYS A 377 9.71 23.55 -22.04
N HIS A 378 8.63 23.01 -21.49
CA HIS A 378 8.34 21.58 -21.44
C HIS A 378 7.07 21.21 -22.22
N GLY A 379 6.42 22.17 -22.87
CA GLY A 379 5.17 22.00 -23.62
C GLY A 379 3.93 21.98 -22.73
N ALA A 380 2.76 22.08 -23.34
CA ALA A 380 1.46 22.19 -22.66
C ALA A 380 1.21 21.15 -21.56
N LEU A 381 0.62 21.58 -20.45
CA LEU A 381 0.09 20.72 -19.40
C LEU A 381 -1.34 20.31 -19.75
N GLY A 382 -1.65 19.04 -19.53
CA GLY A 382 -2.99 18.50 -19.78
C GLY A 382 -3.93 18.67 -18.59
N HIS A 383 -4.86 17.73 -18.51
CA HIS A 383 -5.83 17.57 -17.43
C HIS A 383 -5.75 16.13 -16.90
N SER A 384 -6.20 15.93 -15.66
CA SER A 384 -6.36 14.59 -15.11
C SER A 384 -7.55 14.51 -14.17
N SER A 385 -8.19 13.35 -14.15
CA SER A 385 -9.21 12.98 -13.16
C SER A 385 -8.89 11.61 -12.58
N ASP A 386 -7.61 11.24 -12.61
CA ASP A 386 -7.12 9.99 -12.07
C ASP A 386 -7.33 9.99 -10.55
N THR A 387 -7.84 8.87 -10.05
CA THR A 387 -8.04 8.65 -8.62
C THR A 387 -7.48 7.27 -8.27
N ILE A 388 -6.95 7.14 -7.05
CA ILE A 388 -6.20 5.95 -6.62
C ILE A 388 -7.04 4.67 -6.62
N ASP A 389 -8.36 4.78 -6.52
CA ASP A 389 -9.29 3.65 -6.62
C ASP A 389 -9.38 3.07 -8.03
N ARG A 390 -9.09 3.88 -9.06
CA ARG A 390 -9.19 3.52 -10.49
C ARG A 390 -7.84 3.26 -11.15
N LEU A 391 -6.73 3.48 -10.45
CA LEU A 391 -5.41 3.24 -10.99
C LEU A 391 -5.18 1.73 -11.22
N PRO A 392 -4.72 1.33 -12.43
CA PRO A 392 -4.29 -0.04 -12.65
C PRO A 392 -3.08 -0.37 -11.77
N LEU A 393 -3.23 -1.35 -10.87
CA LEU A 393 -2.21 -1.71 -9.88
C LEU A 393 -0.88 -2.12 -10.52
N ASN A 394 -0.94 -2.72 -11.72
CA ASN A 394 0.28 -3.11 -12.44
C ASN A 394 1.21 -1.92 -12.73
N ARG A 395 0.74 -0.66 -12.71
CA ARG A 395 1.59 0.53 -12.88
C ARG A 395 2.59 0.77 -11.76
N MET A 396 2.33 0.26 -10.56
CA MET A 396 3.15 0.45 -9.35
C MET A 396 3.83 -0.86 -8.91
N ILE A 397 3.84 -1.85 -9.80
CA ILE A 397 4.37 -3.19 -9.56
C ILE A 397 5.26 -3.57 -10.73
N GLY A 398 6.50 -3.96 -10.45
CA GLY A 398 7.43 -4.31 -11.50
C GLY A 398 8.85 -4.60 -11.01
N ALA A 399 9.71 -4.93 -11.96
CA ALA A 399 11.13 -5.08 -11.71
C ALA A 399 11.72 -3.74 -11.24
N ALA A 400 12.42 -3.76 -10.11
CA ALA A 400 13.06 -2.59 -9.55
C ALA A 400 14.41 -2.31 -10.23
N ARG A 401 14.67 -1.03 -10.50
CA ARG A 401 15.96 -0.48 -10.89
C ARG A 401 16.35 0.58 -9.86
N VAL A 402 17.33 0.31 -9.01
CA VAL A 402 17.80 1.30 -8.02
C VAL A 402 18.89 2.16 -8.64
N ILE A 403 18.71 3.47 -8.61
CA ILE A 403 19.71 4.46 -9.00
C ILE A 403 20.22 5.13 -7.71
N ASP A 404 21.48 4.86 -7.36
CA ASP A 404 22.12 5.52 -6.23
C ASP A 404 22.51 6.96 -6.61
N VAL A 405 21.96 7.91 -5.87
CA VAL A 405 22.23 9.36 -5.98
C VAL A 405 22.58 9.94 -4.61
N SER A 406 22.98 9.08 -3.66
CA SER A 406 23.27 9.47 -2.27
C SER A 406 24.43 10.46 -2.16
N SER A 407 25.34 10.47 -3.16
CA SER A 407 26.43 11.45 -3.29
C SER A 407 25.96 12.89 -3.53
N LEU A 408 24.68 13.11 -3.87
CA LEU A 408 24.12 14.46 -4.01
C LEU A 408 23.88 15.16 -2.67
N ARG A 409 23.84 14.42 -1.56
CA ARG A 409 23.73 15.02 -0.23
C ARG A 409 25.01 15.79 0.11
N GLY A 410 24.85 16.98 0.67
CA GLY A 410 25.89 17.93 1.03
C GLY A 410 26.42 18.75 -0.13
N THR A 411 25.75 18.77 -1.28
CA THR A 411 26.26 19.46 -2.49
C THR A 411 25.78 20.90 -2.63
N THR A 412 24.72 21.29 -1.93
CA THR A 412 24.27 22.69 -1.88
C THR A 412 25.08 23.49 -0.86
N LYS A 413 25.05 24.81 -0.99
CA LYS A 413 25.75 25.74 -0.08
C LYS A 413 24.76 26.39 0.86
N GLU A 414 25.14 26.60 2.11
CA GLU A 414 24.31 27.25 3.14
C GLU A 414 23.74 28.60 2.70
N ALA A 415 24.55 29.41 1.99
CA ALA A 415 24.12 30.70 1.46
C ALA A 415 22.99 30.62 0.40
N ALA A 416 22.71 29.44 -0.13
CA ALA A 416 21.64 29.20 -1.09
C ALA A 416 20.41 28.51 -0.44
N TRP A 417 20.45 28.20 0.85
CA TRP A 417 19.33 27.53 1.52
C TRP A 417 18.13 28.48 1.70
N PRO A 418 16.88 27.99 1.56
CA PRO A 418 16.50 26.59 1.29
C PRO A 418 16.80 26.17 -0.16
N ALA A 419 17.60 25.12 -0.33
CA ALA A 419 17.91 24.53 -1.63
C ALA A 419 18.03 23.01 -1.51
N SER A 420 17.50 22.32 -2.51
CA SER A 420 17.62 20.88 -2.68
C SER A 420 18.68 20.55 -3.73
N PRO A 421 19.51 19.51 -3.53
CA PRO A 421 20.27 18.90 -4.61
C PRO A 421 19.34 18.44 -5.74
N LEU A 422 19.81 18.46 -6.99
CA LEU A 422 19.00 18.13 -8.15
C LEU A 422 19.46 16.81 -8.80
N ILE A 423 18.57 15.82 -8.85
CA ILE A 423 18.73 14.60 -9.61
C ILE A 423 18.39 14.90 -11.08
N THR A 424 19.44 15.14 -11.87
CA THR A 424 19.34 15.45 -13.31
C THR A 424 19.19 14.20 -14.19
N ALA A 425 18.80 14.42 -15.45
CA ALA A 425 18.82 13.38 -16.48
C ALA A 425 20.21 12.77 -16.68
N GLN A 426 21.29 13.53 -16.41
CA GLN A 426 22.65 13.02 -16.56
C GLN A 426 22.94 11.89 -15.57
N HIS A 427 22.49 11.99 -14.32
CA HIS A 427 22.65 10.89 -13.34
C HIS A 427 21.98 9.60 -13.81
N VAL A 428 20.81 9.71 -14.46
CA VAL A 428 20.11 8.56 -15.05
C VAL A 428 20.92 7.98 -16.21
N LEU A 429 21.45 8.82 -17.11
CA LEU A 429 22.29 8.38 -18.23
C LEU A 429 23.60 7.73 -17.77
N ASP A 430 24.23 8.28 -16.73
CA ASP A 430 25.46 7.73 -16.14
C ASP A 430 25.19 6.35 -15.51
N HIS A 431 24.05 6.20 -14.84
CA HIS A 431 23.60 4.90 -14.35
C HIS A 431 23.35 3.91 -15.50
N GLU A 432 22.65 4.31 -16.57
CA GLU A 432 22.44 3.47 -17.75
C GLU A 432 23.77 3.05 -18.39
N LYS A 433 24.77 3.94 -18.41
CA LYS A 433 26.10 3.65 -18.94
C LYS A 433 26.83 2.60 -18.11
N ALA A 434 26.71 2.65 -16.79
CA ALA A 434 27.40 1.73 -15.88
C ALA A 434 26.68 0.37 -15.76
N HIS A 435 25.35 0.37 -15.77
CA HIS A 435 24.56 -0.82 -15.41
C HIS A 435 23.73 -1.37 -16.57
N GLY A 436 23.68 -0.69 -17.72
CA GLY A 436 22.85 -1.02 -18.87
C GLY A 436 21.51 -0.27 -18.86
N PRO A 437 20.82 -0.21 -20.01
CA PRO A 437 19.65 0.65 -20.21
C PRO A 437 18.50 0.33 -19.25
N ILE A 438 17.69 1.35 -18.94
CA ILE A 438 16.43 1.18 -18.23
C ILE A 438 15.42 0.58 -19.20
N ALA A 439 14.82 -0.54 -18.82
CA ALA A 439 13.84 -1.22 -19.65
C ALA A 439 12.44 -0.64 -19.44
N ALA A 440 11.63 -0.64 -20.50
CA ALA A 440 10.26 -0.16 -20.45
C ALA A 440 9.46 -0.94 -19.41
N GLY A 441 8.87 -0.22 -18.46
CA GLY A 441 8.07 -0.74 -17.38
C GLY A 441 8.82 -1.15 -16.11
N GLU A 442 10.13 -0.97 -16.03
CA GLU A 442 10.82 -1.00 -14.73
C GLU A 442 10.31 0.09 -13.80
N ILE A 443 10.33 -0.20 -12.50
CA ILE A 443 10.13 0.80 -11.44
C ILE A 443 11.50 1.36 -11.06
N VAL A 444 11.72 2.64 -11.32
CA VAL A 444 13.01 3.29 -11.02
C VAL A 444 12.96 3.87 -9.61
N LEU A 445 13.79 3.36 -8.71
CA LEU A 445 13.89 3.77 -7.31
C LEU A 445 15.16 4.60 -7.11
N PHE A 446 15.03 5.85 -6.68
CA PHE A 446 16.16 6.72 -6.39
C PHE A 446 16.57 6.57 -4.93
N ARG A 447 17.78 6.05 -4.71
CA ARG A 447 18.41 5.95 -3.40
C ARG A 447 19.24 7.21 -3.14
N THR A 448 18.66 8.14 -2.42
CA THR A 448 19.27 9.35 -1.86
C THR A 448 19.89 9.08 -0.48
N GLY A 449 19.40 8.07 0.26
CA GLY A 449 19.76 7.84 1.66
C GLY A 449 19.34 8.97 2.61
N TYR A 450 18.42 9.85 2.19
CA TYR A 450 17.95 10.97 2.99
C TYR A 450 17.02 10.49 4.10
N THR A 451 15.96 9.74 3.75
CA THR A 451 15.01 9.20 4.74
C THR A 451 15.73 8.35 5.78
N ASP A 452 16.65 7.46 5.37
CA ASP A 452 17.45 6.64 6.29
C ASP A 452 18.21 7.48 7.34
N ALA A 453 18.70 8.66 6.94
CA ALA A 453 19.50 9.52 7.81
C ALA A 453 18.66 10.47 8.68
N LYS A 454 17.47 10.87 8.21
CA LYS A 454 16.70 12.01 8.74
C LYS A 454 15.35 11.63 9.33
N PHE A 455 14.82 10.45 9.01
CA PHE A 455 13.57 9.95 9.57
C PHE A 455 13.77 9.46 11.02
N LYS A 456 13.61 10.39 11.96
CA LYS A 456 13.83 10.21 13.41
C LYS A 456 12.65 10.78 14.18
N PRO A 457 12.47 10.42 15.47
CA PRO A 457 11.47 11.05 16.31
C PRO A 457 11.54 12.59 16.25
N LEU A 458 10.38 13.23 16.19
CA LEU A 458 10.23 14.67 16.23
C LEU A 458 10.86 15.20 17.53
N PRO A 459 11.68 16.26 17.47
CA PRO A 459 12.32 16.80 18.67
C PRO A 459 11.35 17.66 19.47
N ASP A 460 11.69 17.91 20.74
CA ASP A 460 10.98 18.88 21.57
C ASP A 460 11.17 20.31 21.01
N ALA A 461 10.12 21.12 21.11
CA ALA A 461 10.22 22.54 20.77
C ALA A 461 11.26 23.24 21.65
N PRO A 462 12.05 24.19 21.11
CA PRO A 462 11.93 24.81 19.79
C PRO A 462 12.78 24.16 18.68
N ALA A 463 13.36 22.98 18.90
CA ALA A 463 14.15 22.32 17.88
C ALA A 463 13.26 21.91 16.69
N MET A 464 13.84 21.93 15.49
CA MET A 464 13.16 21.55 14.25
C MET A 464 13.56 20.13 13.86
N ASP A 465 12.61 19.35 13.35
CA ASP A 465 12.95 18.07 12.77
C ASP A 465 13.83 18.26 11.53
N GLU A 466 14.84 17.40 11.38
CA GLU A 466 15.79 17.49 10.26
C GLU A 466 15.25 16.90 8.95
N CYS A 467 14.06 16.31 8.97
CA CYS A 467 13.48 15.63 7.81
C CYS A 467 12.72 16.62 6.92
N PHE A 468 11.85 17.44 7.53
CA PHE A 468 11.03 18.47 6.89
C PHE A 468 11.32 19.88 7.38
N ALA A 469 11.13 20.16 8.68
CA ALA A 469 11.03 21.53 9.16
C ALA A 469 12.32 22.34 8.99
N ALA A 470 13.48 21.79 9.38
CA ALA A 470 14.76 22.50 9.24
C ALA A 470 15.12 22.77 7.78
N PRO A 471 15.00 21.82 6.82
CA PRO A 471 15.21 22.09 5.41
C PRO A 471 14.27 23.15 4.83
N LEU A 472 12.97 23.08 5.15
CA LEU A 472 11.97 24.04 4.65
C LEU A 472 12.21 25.46 5.21
N ALA A 473 12.67 25.55 6.45
CA ALA A 473 13.07 26.82 7.08
C ALA A 473 14.44 27.34 6.62
N GLY A 474 15.12 26.66 5.68
CA GLY A 474 16.46 27.01 5.21
C GLY A 474 17.56 26.87 6.26
N LYS A 475 17.32 26.08 7.31
CA LYS A 475 18.29 25.80 8.40
C LYS A 475 19.19 24.61 8.10
N SER A 476 18.83 23.81 7.11
CA SER A 476 19.66 22.75 6.56
C SER A 476 19.45 22.63 5.05
N GLU A 477 20.31 21.88 4.38
CA GLU A 477 20.10 21.47 3.00
C GLU A 477 18.79 20.66 2.86
N GLY A 478 18.10 20.85 1.73
CA GLY A 478 16.95 20.05 1.29
C GLY A 478 17.33 18.65 0.81
N TRP A 479 16.35 17.76 0.70
CA TRP A 479 16.58 16.44 0.12
C TRP A 479 16.84 16.51 -1.40
N PRO A 480 17.57 15.55 -1.99
CA PRO A 480 17.71 15.45 -3.44
C PRO A 480 16.34 15.29 -4.12
N ALA A 481 16.10 16.08 -5.16
CA ALA A 481 14.82 16.16 -5.86
C ALA A 481 14.96 15.84 -7.35
N LEU A 482 13.92 15.29 -7.98
CA LEU A 482 13.94 14.96 -9.41
C LEU A 482 13.82 16.21 -10.28
N SER A 483 14.63 16.31 -11.34
CA SER A 483 14.43 17.36 -12.34
C SER A 483 13.32 16.98 -13.35
N PRO A 484 12.64 17.97 -13.95
CA PRO A 484 11.70 17.74 -15.05
C PRO A 484 12.31 16.91 -16.20
N GLU A 485 13.57 17.15 -16.52
CA GLU A 485 14.31 16.45 -17.57
C GLU A 485 14.62 14.99 -17.20
N ALA A 486 14.91 14.71 -15.92
CA ALA A 486 15.07 13.33 -15.45
C ALA A 486 13.77 12.54 -15.63
N ILE A 487 12.64 13.12 -15.22
CA ILE A 487 11.31 12.52 -15.38
C ILE A 487 10.98 12.30 -16.86
N ALA A 488 11.20 13.30 -17.72
CA ALA A 488 10.97 13.18 -19.16
C ALA A 488 11.83 12.07 -19.79
N LEU A 489 13.07 11.91 -19.34
CA LEU A 489 13.95 10.83 -19.77
C LEU A 489 13.41 9.45 -19.35
N LEU A 490 12.99 9.30 -18.09
CA LEU A 490 12.37 8.07 -17.59
C LEU A 490 11.11 7.72 -18.39
N ALA A 491 10.24 8.70 -18.64
CA ALA A 491 9.04 8.51 -19.45
C ALA A 491 9.39 8.07 -20.88
N LYS A 492 10.43 8.67 -21.49
CA LYS A 492 10.94 8.25 -22.81
C LYS A 492 11.47 6.81 -22.81
N ARG A 493 11.95 6.30 -21.67
CA ARG A 493 12.34 4.87 -21.50
C ARG A 493 11.14 3.96 -21.26
N GLY A 494 9.92 4.48 -21.16
CA GLY A 494 8.72 3.71 -20.85
C GLY A 494 8.54 3.39 -19.37
N VAL A 495 9.23 4.12 -18.47
CA VAL A 495 8.97 4.07 -17.03
C VAL A 495 7.64 4.76 -16.75
N ARG A 496 6.77 4.10 -16.00
CA ARG A 496 5.44 4.62 -15.64
C ARG A 496 5.30 4.93 -14.15
N CYS A 497 6.27 4.52 -13.34
CA CYS A 497 6.33 4.79 -11.92
C CYS A 497 7.80 4.87 -11.49
N ALA A 498 8.11 5.89 -10.71
CA ALA A 498 9.39 6.04 -10.04
C ALA A 498 9.15 6.16 -8.53
N GLY A 499 10.14 5.79 -7.72
CA GLY A 499 10.11 5.98 -6.28
C GLY A 499 11.36 6.67 -5.76
N ILE A 500 11.30 7.27 -4.57
CA ILE A 500 12.43 7.97 -3.96
C ILE A 500 12.42 7.81 -2.44
N ASP A 501 13.59 7.61 -1.83
CA ASP A 501 13.78 7.62 -0.37
C ASP A 501 14.07 9.03 0.19
N ALA A 502 13.22 9.97 -0.23
CA ALA A 502 13.16 11.33 0.27
C ALA A 502 11.69 11.67 0.59
N PRO A 503 11.42 12.69 1.43
CA PRO A 503 10.06 12.99 1.87
C PRO A 503 9.11 13.29 0.72
N THR A 504 9.62 13.94 -0.32
CA THR A 504 8.93 14.21 -1.58
C THR A 504 9.89 14.09 -2.76
N ALA A 505 9.38 13.87 -3.98
CA ALA A 505 10.19 13.85 -5.20
C ALA A 505 10.56 15.27 -5.66
N GLY A 506 9.71 16.26 -5.39
CA GLY A 506 10.03 17.68 -5.50
C GLY A 506 10.86 18.14 -4.30
N GLY A 507 11.72 19.15 -4.47
CA GLY A 507 12.60 19.67 -3.41
C GLY A 507 11.91 20.65 -2.46
N VAL A 508 12.69 21.25 -1.56
CA VAL A 508 12.21 22.25 -0.57
C VAL A 508 11.77 23.58 -1.20
N GLN A 509 12.11 23.82 -2.46
CA GLN A 509 11.77 25.04 -3.19
C GLN A 509 10.44 24.82 -3.91
N HIS A 510 9.41 25.55 -3.48
CA HIS A 510 8.04 25.41 -3.96
C HIS A 510 7.93 25.39 -5.49
N ASP A 511 8.49 26.40 -6.18
CA ASP A 511 8.41 26.52 -7.64
C ASP A 511 9.07 25.33 -8.35
N ALA A 512 10.24 24.91 -7.89
CA ALA A 512 10.97 23.78 -8.45
C ALA A 512 10.25 22.44 -8.19
N ALA A 513 9.62 22.30 -7.01
CA ALA A 513 8.79 21.15 -6.70
C ALA A 513 7.59 21.06 -7.66
N LEU A 514 6.90 22.18 -7.92
CA LEU A 514 5.80 22.22 -8.90
C LEU A 514 6.26 21.80 -10.30
N MET A 515 7.44 22.22 -10.76
CA MET A 515 7.98 21.77 -12.06
C MET A 515 8.16 20.24 -12.11
N THR A 516 8.60 19.65 -10.99
CA THR A 516 8.79 18.20 -10.85
C THR A 516 7.46 17.46 -11.00
N TYR A 517 6.44 17.90 -10.26
CA TYR A 517 5.12 17.28 -10.29
C TYR A 517 4.40 17.50 -11.62
N TRP A 518 4.52 18.68 -12.24
CA TRP A 518 4.00 18.93 -13.57
C TRP A 518 4.67 18.07 -14.64
N ALA A 519 5.97 17.84 -14.55
CA ALA A 519 6.66 16.91 -15.45
C ALA A 519 6.16 15.47 -15.28
N ALA A 520 6.04 14.99 -14.04
CA ALA A 520 5.53 13.66 -13.74
C ALA A 520 4.10 13.50 -14.27
N ALA A 521 3.22 14.46 -13.97
CA ALA A 521 1.84 14.42 -14.38
C ALA A 521 1.67 14.51 -15.90
N LYS A 522 2.40 15.41 -16.57
CA LYS A 522 2.40 15.54 -18.04
C LYS A 522 2.77 14.23 -18.73
N HIS A 523 3.77 13.53 -18.19
CA HIS A 523 4.25 12.28 -18.75
C HIS A 523 3.52 11.04 -18.21
N ASN A 524 2.51 11.24 -17.35
CA ASN A 524 1.79 10.17 -16.67
C ASN A 524 2.74 9.19 -15.97
N VAL A 525 3.74 9.71 -15.26
CA VAL A 525 4.64 8.97 -14.38
C VAL A 525 4.12 9.10 -12.95
N LEU A 526 3.80 7.98 -12.30
CA LEU A 526 3.45 7.96 -10.88
C LEU A 526 4.71 8.11 -10.02
N LEU A 527 4.60 8.77 -8.88
CA LEU A 527 5.71 8.92 -7.94
C LEU A 527 5.35 8.24 -6.63
N VAL A 528 6.16 7.29 -6.17
CA VAL A 528 6.06 6.72 -4.82
C VAL A 528 7.09 7.41 -3.94
N GLU A 529 6.62 8.25 -3.03
CA GLU A 529 7.47 9.11 -2.21
C GLU A 529 7.66 8.52 -0.82
N PHE A 530 8.66 9.05 -0.11
CA PHE A 530 8.95 8.71 1.27
C PHE A 530 9.26 7.23 1.52
N LEU A 531 10.05 6.63 0.63
CA LEU A 531 10.62 5.31 0.87
C LEU A 531 11.75 5.38 1.91
N ILE A 532 12.11 4.24 2.47
CA ILE A 532 13.23 4.08 3.41
C ILE A 532 13.95 2.75 3.15
N GLY A 533 15.21 2.62 3.55
CA GLY A 533 15.93 1.35 3.50
C GLY A 533 16.34 0.89 2.09
N LEU A 534 16.29 1.77 1.09
CA LEU A 534 16.65 1.42 -0.29
C LEU A 534 18.10 0.97 -0.45
N GLY A 535 18.98 1.30 0.50
CA GLY A 535 20.35 0.76 0.53
C GLY A 535 20.46 -0.75 0.75
N THR A 536 19.37 -1.41 1.15
CA THR A 536 19.31 -2.88 1.29
C THR A 536 18.74 -3.58 0.04
N VAL A 537 18.26 -2.81 -0.93
CA VAL A 537 17.67 -3.31 -2.17
C VAL A 537 18.77 -3.43 -3.22
N PRO A 538 18.92 -4.59 -3.90
CA PRO A 538 19.91 -4.73 -4.97
C PRO A 538 19.55 -3.81 -6.14
N GLU A 539 20.58 -3.34 -6.87
CA GLU A 539 20.40 -2.41 -7.99
C GLU A 539 19.47 -2.94 -9.09
N LYS A 540 19.44 -4.26 -9.28
CA LYS A 540 18.60 -4.97 -10.25
C LYS A 540 18.09 -6.30 -9.71
N GLY A 541 17.04 -6.81 -10.32
CA GLY A 541 16.52 -8.16 -10.09
C GLY A 541 15.53 -8.29 -8.94
N ALA A 542 15.40 -7.25 -8.11
CA ALA A 542 14.33 -7.17 -7.12
C ALA A 542 12.98 -6.84 -7.78
N TRP A 543 11.89 -7.19 -7.11
CA TRP A 543 10.53 -6.90 -7.52
C TRP A 543 9.86 -5.97 -6.53
N PHE A 544 9.44 -4.79 -6.99
CA PHE A 544 8.79 -3.78 -6.18
C PHE A 544 7.26 -3.93 -6.23
N LEU A 545 6.63 -3.82 -5.07
CA LEU A 545 5.19 -3.83 -4.89
C LEU A 545 4.78 -2.58 -4.11
N PHE A 546 3.94 -1.73 -4.69
CA PHE A 546 3.20 -0.71 -3.96
C PHE A 546 1.76 -0.68 -4.47
N ALA A 547 0.81 -0.49 -3.55
CA ALA A 547 -0.58 -0.26 -3.90
C ALA A 547 -1.22 0.65 -2.85
N PRO A 548 -1.84 1.78 -3.26
CA PRO A 548 -2.51 2.67 -2.34
C PRO A 548 -3.85 2.09 -1.90
N ILE A 549 -4.32 2.49 -0.72
CA ILE A 549 -5.64 2.09 -0.22
C ILE A 549 -6.74 2.54 -1.20
N LYS A 550 -7.76 1.69 -1.40
CA LYS A 550 -8.78 1.89 -2.45
C LYS A 550 -9.89 2.87 -2.03
N ILE A 551 -9.51 4.08 -1.67
CA ILE A 551 -10.45 5.14 -1.27
C ILE A 551 -10.94 5.88 -2.52
N GLU A 552 -12.26 5.93 -2.69
CA GLU A 552 -12.91 6.50 -3.87
C GLU A 552 -12.67 8.02 -3.95
N GLY A 553 -12.30 8.49 -5.14
CA GLY A 553 -12.21 9.94 -5.40
C GLY A 553 -10.93 10.61 -4.93
N ILE A 554 -10.06 9.90 -4.23
CA ILE A 554 -8.79 10.43 -3.71
C ILE A 554 -7.72 10.49 -4.81
N ARG A 555 -7.00 11.61 -4.90
CA ARG A 555 -6.02 11.86 -5.99
C ARG A 555 -4.58 11.46 -5.65
N SER A 556 -4.25 11.21 -4.40
CA SER A 556 -2.94 10.68 -3.97
C SER A 556 -3.17 9.80 -2.74
N GLY A 557 -2.42 8.72 -2.56
CA GLY A 557 -2.80 7.72 -1.56
C GLY A 557 -1.62 7.11 -0.84
N HIS A 558 -1.76 6.99 0.47
CA HIS A 558 -0.85 6.22 1.31
C HIS A 558 -0.98 4.72 1.06
N GLY A 559 0.07 3.99 1.40
CA GLY A 559 0.10 2.54 1.27
C GLY A 559 1.38 1.95 1.86
N ARG A 560 1.69 0.71 1.49
CA ARG A 560 2.93 0.03 1.88
C ARG A 560 3.68 -0.47 0.65
N ALA A 561 4.98 -0.24 0.66
CA ALA A 561 5.93 -0.63 -0.35
C ALA A 561 6.75 -1.84 0.14
N LEU A 562 6.65 -2.96 -0.57
CA LEU A 562 7.47 -4.16 -0.33
C LEU A 562 8.38 -4.43 -1.51
N VAL A 563 9.56 -4.98 -1.23
CA VAL A 563 10.53 -5.41 -2.23
C VAL A 563 10.87 -6.88 -2.01
N LEU A 564 10.62 -7.70 -3.02
CA LEU A 564 11.00 -9.12 -3.03
C LEU A 564 12.34 -9.28 -3.75
N GLN A 565 13.28 -9.96 -3.11
CA GLN A 565 14.61 -10.19 -3.66
C GLN A 565 14.72 -11.61 -4.25
N PRO A 566 15.39 -11.77 -5.40
CA PRO A 566 15.42 -13.01 -6.17
C PRO A 566 16.01 -14.20 -5.41
#